data_AF-A0A8J6SB99-F1
#
_entry.id   AF-A0A8J6SB99-F1
#
_cell.length_a   1.000
_cell.length_b   1.000
_cell.length_c   1.000
_cell.angle_alpha   90.00
_cell.angle_beta   90.00
_cell.angle_gamma   90.00
#
_symmetry.space_group_name_H-M   'P 1'
#
loop_
_entity.id
_entity.type
_entity.pdbx_description
1 polymer ?
#
loop_
_entity_poly.entity_id
_entity_poly.type
_entity_poly.pdbx_seq_one_letter_code
_entity_poly.pdbx_strand_id
1 'polypeptide(L)'
;MDTIRIPLRFFCLFVFAVIGSVGLIATKLLTNISSDLLESGLVAWLTLLITGVVVCLYPHLFNISTFRIPGIFISAYSLMVLLPLPFVYAAHPSTTQNTFLFATNISFILTLAGIILTHYWFPSSAKDVDNWISKPIRLPRQLQMSSIVLLVICFIILVLYLKQVGRLPIIDAIIGGQTTLELTLARENALKLIPGRIRYVYGALRDVLFPYTTLLLLVLAMRLRGWWWKIFFVVSLLGSIFYAGSTLEKSPVAALTIMLAYAWLLIRGRTLSVSKLLFIILIALAFPVFVIFAVYQFNIEGLLVVNAIVNRIFYVPAQVIFYYFDYFPKHQSFLLGHTLPYINKFITDIPFPVANTICLYMHPDAMSSCTSNVAYPGYLWADFGWSGIVIGSIICGISLQGLQVLILRLPKSAPTVVLQSMLSYQMILLTSTSFTDFLAPLGTGLEIVLTVLLVPLAVRVKINLAEFKEKRLS
;
A
#
# COMPACT_ATOMS: atom_id res chain seq x y z
N MET A 1 33.50 -3.72 -18.80
CA MET A 1 33.17 -2.38 -18.27
C MET A 1 31.98 -2.54 -17.34
N ASP A 2 32.27 -3.11 -16.18
CA ASP A 2 31.31 -3.40 -15.13
C ASP A 2 31.09 -2.14 -14.32
N THR A 3 30.02 -1.40 -14.65
CA THR A 3 29.52 -0.40 -13.72
C THR A 3 29.13 -1.14 -12.45
N ILE A 4 29.98 -1.03 -11.43
CA ILE A 4 29.65 -1.23 -10.03
C ILE A 4 28.43 -0.34 -9.75
N ARG A 5 27.24 -0.87 -10.02
CA ARG A 5 25.97 -0.31 -9.58
C ARG A 5 25.84 -0.69 -8.11
N ILE A 6 26.68 -0.11 -7.26
CA ILE A 6 26.35 0.03 -5.84
C ILE A 6 24.91 0.56 -5.82
N PRO A 7 23.99 0.03 -4.99
CA PRO A 7 22.64 0.55 -4.83
C PRO A 7 22.72 1.92 -4.17
N LEU A 8 23.21 2.91 -4.92
CA LEU A 8 23.59 4.27 -4.52
C LEU A 8 22.44 5.03 -3.85
N ARG A 9 21.21 4.52 -3.95
CA ARG A 9 20.00 5.16 -3.46
C ARG A 9 19.48 4.60 -2.15
N PHE A 10 19.74 3.32 -1.87
CA PHE A 10 19.53 2.81 -0.51
C PHE A 10 20.61 3.40 0.41
N PHE A 11 21.84 3.54 -0.10
CA PHE A 11 22.91 4.28 0.56
C PHE A 11 22.51 5.74 0.82
N CYS A 12 21.91 6.47 -0.13
CA CYS A 12 21.46 7.84 0.15
C CYS A 12 20.34 7.93 1.20
N LEU A 13 19.32 7.05 1.15
CA LEU A 13 18.24 7.03 2.15
C LEU A 13 18.74 6.62 3.55
N PHE A 14 19.66 5.66 3.62
CA PHE A 14 20.34 5.28 4.84
C PHE A 14 21.22 6.42 5.36
N VAL A 15 21.97 7.10 4.48
CA VAL A 15 22.78 8.27 4.81
C VAL A 15 21.91 9.44 5.26
N PHE A 16 20.73 9.68 4.66
CA PHE A 16 19.80 10.71 5.12
C PHE A 16 19.15 10.35 6.47
N ALA A 17 18.82 9.07 6.71
CA ALA A 17 18.35 8.60 8.00
C ALA A 17 19.42 8.76 9.10
N VAL A 18 20.68 8.45 8.77
CA VAL A 18 21.86 8.64 9.63
C VAL A 18 22.14 10.12 9.86
N ILE A 19 22.07 10.97 8.83
CA ILE A 19 22.28 12.43 8.95
C ILE A 19 21.13 13.07 9.75
N GLY A 20 19.90 12.61 9.57
CA GLY A 20 18.73 13.11 10.30
C GLY A 20 18.77 12.76 11.79
N SER A 21 19.19 11.55 12.14
CA SER A 21 19.36 11.15 13.55
C SER A 21 20.61 11.76 14.18
N VAL A 22 21.71 11.94 13.43
CA VAL A 22 22.86 12.77 13.86
C VAL A 22 22.42 14.23 14.07
N GLY A 23 21.53 14.74 13.23
CA GLY A 23 20.91 16.06 13.39
C GLY A 23 20.06 16.18 14.65
N LEU A 24 19.31 15.14 15.02
CA LEU A 24 18.50 15.04 16.24
C LEU A 24 19.36 14.96 17.51
N ILE A 25 20.45 14.21 17.46
CA ILE A 25 21.45 14.12 18.53
C ILE A 25 22.20 15.47 18.67
N ALA A 26 22.57 16.10 17.55
CA ALA A 26 23.22 17.41 17.52
C ALA A 26 22.28 18.53 18.00
N THR A 27 20.99 18.47 17.67
CA THR A 27 20.01 19.43 18.20
C THR A 27 19.76 19.22 19.68
N LYS A 28 19.81 17.99 20.22
CA LYS A 28 19.76 17.78 21.69
C LYS A 28 20.94 18.42 22.41
N LEU A 29 22.13 18.33 21.83
CA LEU A 29 23.32 19.04 22.35
C LEU A 29 23.15 20.57 22.32
N LEU A 30 22.22 21.09 21.51
CA LEU A 30 22.01 22.53 21.32
C LEU A 30 20.70 23.09 21.91
N THR A 31 19.67 22.29 22.22
CA THR A 31 18.28 22.82 22.40
C THR A 31 17.43 22.25 23.57
N ASN A 32 18.00 21.70 24.65
CA ASN A 32 17.20 21.24 25.83
C ASN A 32 16.05 20.25 25.48
N ILE A 33 16.29 19.33 24.55
CA ILE A 33 15.31 18.30 24.16
C ILE A 33 15.04 17.33 25.33
N SER A 34 13.76 16.98 25.53
CA SER A 34 13.28 16.00 26.52
C SER A 34 14.07 14.68 26.50
N SER A 35 14.26 14.03 27.65
CA SER A 35 14.83 12.68 27.78
C SER A 35 14.12 11.66 26.88
N ASP A 36 12.79 11.72 26.85
CA ASP A 36 11.90 10.79 26.16
C ASP A 36 12.12 10.74 24.65
N LEU A 37 12.33 11.91 24.02
CA LEU A 37 12.62 11.99 22.59
C LEU A 37 13.98 11.37 22.24
N LEU A 38 14.97 11.47 23.13
CA LEU A 38 16.28 10.85 22.92
C LEU A 38 16.19 9.33 23.03
N GLU A 39 15.56 8.81 24.07
CA GLU A 39 15.44 7.37 24.29
C GLU A 39 14.71 6.70 23.13
N SER A 40 13.54 7.24 22.75
CA SER A 40 12.78 6.75 21.61
C SER A 40 13.54 6.91 20.29
N GLY A 41 14.25 8.02 20.12
CA GLY A 41 15.14 8.28 18.99
C GLY A 41 16.25 7.24 18.85
N LEU A 42 16.89 6.85 19.96
CA LEU A 42 17.95 5.84 19.98
C LEU A 42 17.42 4.45 19.59
N VAL A 43 16.25 4.07 20.09
CA VAL A 43 15.63 2.77 19.74
C VAL A 43 15.25 2.70 18.26
N ALA A 44 14.61 3.76 17.73
CA ALA A 44 14.28 3.85 16.32
C ALA A 44 15.55 3.85 15.44
N TRP A 45 16.59 4.57 15.86
CA TRP A 45 17.86 4.63 15.15
C TRP A 45 18.58 3.28 15.12
N LEU A 46 18.64 2.57 16.25
CA LEU A 46 19.23 1.22 16.31
C LEU A 46 18.49 0.27 15.35
N THR A 47 17.16 0.36 15.30
CA THR A 47 16.35 -0.44 14.37
C THR A 47 16.64 -0.10 12.91
N LEU A 48 16.78 1.19 12.57
CA LEU A 48 17.19 1.63 11.23
C LEU A 48 18.62 1.19 10.88
N LEU A 49 19.54 1.18 11.86
CA LEU A 49 20.91 0.70 11.67
C LEU A 49 20.93 -0.80 11.37
N ILE A 50 20.24 -1.61 12.18
CA ILE A 50 20.08 -3.06 11.95
C ILE A 50 19.50 -3.30 10.55
N THR A 51 18.46 -2.54 10.19
CA THR A 51 17.84 -2.62 8.86
C THR A 51 18.84 -2.29 7.75
N GLY A 52 19.62 -1.22 7.90
CA GLY A 52 20.65 -0.84 6.95
C GLY A 52 21.72 -1.92 6.76
N VAL A 53 22.19 -2.53 7.86
CA VAL A 53 23.12 -3.67 7.81
C VAL A 53 22.50 -4.84 7.05
N VAL A 54 21.27 -5.23 7.37
CA VAL A 54 20.54 -6.30 6.67
C VAL A 54 20.39 -6.00 5.19
N VAL A 55 20.06 -4.76 4.82
CA VAL A 55 19.93 -4.37 3.42
C VAL A 55 21.27 -4.40 2.68
N CYS A 56 22.36 -3.99 3.34
CA CYS A 56 23.71 -4.09 2.79
C CYS A 56 24.18 -5.54 2.62
N LEU A 57 23.76 -6.46 3.50
CA LEU A 57 24.05 -7.89 3.40
C LEU A 57 23.23 -8.58 2.30
N TYR A 58 21.99 -8.13 2.06
CA TYR A 58 21.07 -8.71 1.07
C TYR A 58 20.55 -7.68 0.06
N PRO A 59 21.42 -6.96 -0.68
CA PRO A 59 21.02 -5.82 -1.50
C PRO A 59 20.07 -6.22 -2.64
N HIS A 60 20.14 -7.46 -3.11
CA HIS A 60 19.27 -7.99 -4.16
C HIS A 60 17.82 -8.16 -3.73
N LEU A 61 17.54 -8.40 -2.43
CA LEU A 61 16.18 -8.55 -1.91
C LEU A 61 15.47 -7.21 -1.77
N PHE A 62 16.22 -6.16 -1.46
CA PHE A 62 15.67 -4.86 -1.05
C PHE A 62 15.85 -3.76 -2.10
N ASN A 63 16.26 -4.11 -3.31
CA ASN A 63 16.48 -3.15 -4.38
C ASN A 63 15.15 -2.54 -4.89
N ILE A 64 14.86 -1.32 -4.46
CA ILE A 64 13.67 -0.55 -4.89
C ILE A 64 13.74 -0.21 -6.38
N SER A 65 14.94 -0.03 -6.95
CA SER A 65 15.09 0.40 -8.35
C SER A 65 14.59 -0.64 -9.36
N THR A 66 14.52 -1.89 -8.93
CA THR A 66 13.97 -3.04 -9.67
C THR A 66 12.61 -3.48 -9.14
N PHE A 67 11.93 -2.62 -8.37
CA PHE A 67 10.58 -2.81 -7.84
C PHE A 67 10.44 -4.05 -6.94
N ARG A 68 11.46 -4.39 -6.15
CA ARG A 68 11.36 -5.48 -5.17
C ARG A 68 10.33 -5.14 -4.10
N ILE A 69 9.33 -6.01 -3.94
CA ILE A 69 8.26 -5.90 -2.96
C ILE A 69 8.83 -5.67 -1.53
N PRO A 70 9.77 -6.49 -1.02
CA PRO A 70 10.36 -6.24 0.30
C PRO A 70 11.05 -4.88 0.43
N GLY A 71 11.79 -4.47 -0.61
CA GLY A 71 12.48 -3.18 -0.64
C GLY A 71 11.53 -1.98 -0.57
N ILE A 72 10.42 -2.03 -1.31
CA ILE A 72 9.38 -0.99 -1.29
C ILE A 72 8.75 -0.91 0.11
N PHE A 73 8.35 -2.06 0.67
CA PHE A 73 7.75 -2.12 2.00
C PHE A 73 8.67 -1.54 3.08
N ILE A 74 9.93 -2.00 3.15
CA ILE A 74 10.91 -1.52 4.15
C ILE A 74 11.12 -0.01 4.02
N SER A 75 11.21 0.49 2.79
CA SER A 75 11.41 1.92 2.56
C SER A 75 10.21 2.74 3.01
N ALA A 76 8.99 2.29 2.67
CA ALA A 76 7.76 2.94 3.08
C ALA A 76 7.60 2.91 4.61
N TYR A 77 7.80 1.75 5.23
CA TYR A 77 7.65 1.59 6.68
C TYR A 77 8.70 2.39 7.46
N SER A 78 9.97 2.36 7.03
CA SER A 78 11.02 3.18 7.65
C SER A 78 10.68 4.66 7.59
N LEU A 79 10.14 5.13 6.45
CA LEU A 79 9.85 6.54 6.22
C LEU A 79 8.56 7.02 6.90
N MET A 80 7.49 6.23 6.82
CA MET A 80 6.15 6.61 7.26
C MET A 80 5.83 6.17 8.69
N VAL A 81 6.59 5.24 9.26
CA VAL A 81 6.35 4.69 10.60
C VAL A 81 7.55 4.86 11.52
N LEU A 82 8.76 4.42 11.15
CA LEU A 82 9.91 4.47 12.07
C LEU A 82 10.47 5.88 12.25
N LEU A 83 10.60 6.66 11.17
CA LEU A 83 11.10 8.03 11.23
C LEU A 83 10.25 8.95 12.14
N PRO A 84 8.90 8.99 12.05
CA PRO A 84 8.08 9.80 12.94
C PRO A 84 7.94 9.22 14.36
N LEU A 85 8.33 7.96 14.58
CA LEU A 85 8.07 7.21 15.82
C LEU A 85 8.51 7.97 17.09
N PRO A 86 9.71 8.57 17.16
CA PRO A 86 10.14 9.30 18.35
C PRO A 86 9.28 10.53 18.64
N PHE A 87 8.82 11.23 17.59
CA PHE A 87 7.97 12.40 17.74
C PHE A 87 6.57 12.03 18.23
N VAL A 88 6.02 10.93 17.73
CA VAL A 88 4.73 10.41 18.22
C VAL A 88 4.84 9.97 19.68
N TYR A 89 5.92 9.26 20.01
CA TYR A 89 6.22 8.81 21.38
C TYR A 89 6.31 9.99 22.35
N ALA A 90 7.07 11.03 22.02
CA ALA A 90 7.22 12.20 22.88
C ALA A 90 5.95 13.06 22.98
N ALA A 91 5.12 13.08 21.93
CA ALA A 91 3.90 13.88 21.88
C ALA A 91 2.72 13.27 22.65
N HIS A 92 2.75 11.96 22.95
CA HIS A 92 1.62 11.26 23.59
C HIS A 92 2.08 10.50 24.85
N PRO A 93 2.36 11.21 25.96
CA PRO A 93 2.78 10.59 27.19
C PRO A 93 1.69 9.65 27.75
N SER A 94 1.99 8.35 27.84
CA SER A 94 1.05 7.32 28.34
C SER A 94 1.80 6.13 28.90
N THR A 95 1.16 5.35 29.77
CA THR A 95 1.73 4.10 30.33
C THR A 95 2.02 3.03 29.25
N THR A 96 1.45 3.16 28.05
CA THR A 96 1.66 2.24 26.91
C THR A 96 2.69 2.73 25.90
N GLN A 97 3.25 3.93 26.08
CA GLN A 97 4.20 4.51 25.12
C GLN A 97 5.42 3.62 24.88
N ASN A 98 5.94 2.99 25.94
CA ASN A 98 7.08 2.07 25.87
C ASN A 98 6.72 0.81 25.09
N THR A 99 5.54 0.24 25.37
CA THR A 99 5.02 -0.92 24.65
C THR A 99 4.87 -0.63 23.17
N PHE A 100 4.29 0.53 22.82
CA PHE A 100 4.20 1.02 21.46
C PHE A 100 5.57 1.12 20.78
N LEU A 101 6.54 1.78 21.43
CA LEU A 101 7.89 1.96 20.91
C LEU A 101 8.58 0.62 20.62
N PHE A 102 8.63 -0.28 21.61
CA PHE A 102 9.31 -1.56 21.47
C PHE A 102 8.60 -2.49 20.50
N ALA A 103 7.27 -2.63 20.59
CA ALA A 103 6.52 -3.52 19.72
C ALA A 103 6.59 -3.07 18.25
N THR A 104 6.53 -1.77 17.98
CA THR A 104 6.64 -1.24 16.60
C THR A 104 8.02 -1.53 16.00
N ASN A 105 9.11 -1.34 16.76
CA ASN A 105 10.46 -1.66 16.30
C ASN A 105 10.71 -3.17 16.16
N ILE A 106 10.30 -3.97 17.15
CA ILE A 106 10.43 -5.44 17.12
C ILE A 106 9.64 -6.03 15.96
N SER A 107 8.40 -5.55 15.72
CA SER A 107 7.58 -6.00 14.59
C SER A 107 8.29 -5.81 13.25
N PHE A 108 9.04 -4.71 13.09
CA PHE A 108 9.79 -4.44 11.88
C PHE A 108 10.99 -5.39 11.73
N ILE A 109 11.77 -5.58 12.79
CA ILE A 109 12.92 -6.50 12.80
C ILE A 109 12.47 -7.94 12.50
N LEU A 110 11.38 -8.39 13.11
CA LEU A 110 10.82 -9.73 12.87
C LEU A 110 10.28 -9.89 11.44
N THR A 111 9.78 -8.82 10.84
CA THR A 111 9.39 -8.81 9.43
C THR A 111 10.60 -8.99 8.51
N LEU A 112 11.73 -8.33 8.81
CA LEU A 112 13.00 -8.57 8.11
C LEU A 112 13.44 -10.03 8.24
N ALA A 113 13.35 -10.60 9.44
CA ALA A 113 13.68 -11.99 9.68
C ALA A 113 12.80 -12.94 8.84
N GLY A 114 11.49 -12.69 8.75
CA GLY A 114 10.57 -13.47 7.90
C GLY A 114 10.91 -13.39 6.41
N ILE A 115 11.34 -12.22 5.92
CA ILE A 115 11.82 -12.04 4.54
C ILE A 115 13.08 -12.89 4.28
N ILE A 116 14.07 -12.82 5.18
CA ILE A 116 15.33 -13.58 5.06
C ILE A 116 15.05 -15.08 5.14
N LEU A 117 14.21 -15.52 6.08
CA LEU A 117 13.83 -16.93 6.23
C LEU A 117 13.21 -17.48 4.93
N THR A 118 12.33 -16.71 4.30
CA THR A 118 11.71 -17.12 3.03
C THR A 118 12.73 -17.11 1.89
N HIS A 119 13.68 -16.17 1.89
CA HIS A 119 14.77 -16.19 0.92
C HIS A 119 15.65 -17.43 1.06
N TYR A 120 15.91 -17.87 2.30
CA TYR A 120 16.67 -19.08 2.55
C TYR A 120 15.96 -20.33 1.99
N TRP A 121 14.65 -20.46 2.19
CA TRP A 121 13.87 -21.57 1.64
C TRP A 121 13.63 -21.47 0.14
N PHE A 122 13.47 -20.25 -0.37
CA PHE A 122 13.21 -19.97 -1.78
C PHE A 122 14.16 -18.88 -2.30
N PRO A 123 15.40 -19.26 -2.64
CA PRO A 123 16.38 -18.31 -3.14
C PRO A 123 15.87 -17.58 -4.37
N SER A 124 16.02 -16.26 -4.38
CA SER A 124 15.78 -15.40 -5.54
C SER A 124 17.01 -14.53 -5.72
N SER A 125 17.67 -14.61 -6.87
CA SER A 125 18.87 -13.85 -7.18
C SER A 125 18.53 -12.49 -7.80
N ALA A 126 19.49 -11.57 -7.85
CA ALA A 126 19.36 -10.35 -8.65
C ALA A 126 19.14 -10.66 -10.14
N LYS A 127 19.85 -11.68 -10.65
CA LYS A 127 19.75 -12.14 -12.04
C LYS A 127 18.34 -12.59 -12.37
N ASP A 128 17.62 -13.24 -11.46
CA ASP A 128 16.23 -13.67 -11.72
C ASP A 128 15.30 -12.50 -12.01
N VAL A 129 15.49 -11.37 -11.31
CA VAL A 129 14.71 -10.15 -11.57
C VAL A 129 15.11 -9.49 -12.86
N ASP A 130 16.41 -9.33 -13.13
CA ASP A 130 16.86 -8.71 -14.37
C ASP A 130 16.43 -9.56 -15.58
N ASN A 131 16.48 -10.88 -15.46
CA ASN A 131 15.95 -11.83 -16.44
C ASN A 131 14.44 -11.71 -16.59
N TRP A 132 13.68 -11.53 -15.50
CA TRP A 132 12.24 -11.34 -15.59
C TRP A 132 11.89 -10.00 -16.24
N ILE A 133 12.51 -8.90 -15.82
CA ILE A 133 12.27 -7.54 -16.36
C ILE A 133 12.67 -7.45 -17.84
N SER A 134 13.72 -8.15 -18.29
CA SER A 134 14.14 -8.13 -19.70
C SER A 134 13.27 -8.97 -20.62
N LYS A 135 12.54 -9.97 -20.11
CA LYS A 135 11.67 -10.82 -20.94
C LYS A 135 10.59 -10.00 -21.67
N PRO A 136 10.25 -10.36 -22.92
CA PRO A 136 9.14 -9.77 -23.65
C PRO A 136 7.81 -10.11 -22.98
N ILE A 137 6.86 -9.18 -23.01
CA ILE A 137 5.52 -9.38 -22.45
C ILE A 137 4.69 -10.21 -23.43
N ARG A 138 4.14 -11.34 -22.97
CA ARG A 138 3.23 -12.19 -23.77
C ARG A 138 1.82 -11.61 -23.81
N LEU A 139 1.23 -11.52 -25.01
CA LEU A 139 -0.07 -10.88 -25.29
C LEU A 139 -0.95 -11.71 -26.23
N PRO A 140 -1.55 -12.83 -25.78
CA PRO A 140 -2.43 -13.60 -26.63
C PRO A 140 -3.78 -12.91 -26.89
N ARG A 141 -4.47 -13.32 -27.96
CA ARG A 141 -5.76 -12.74 -28.36
C ARG A 141 -6.86 -12.93 -27.29
N GLN A 142 -6.82 -14.01 -26.53
CA GLN A 142 -7.77 -14.27 -25.44
C GLN A 142 -7.68 -13.21 -24.34
N LEU A 143 -6.46 -12.73 -24.04
CA LEU A 143 -6.23 -11.68 -23.06
C LEU A 143 -6.85 -10.35 -23.52
N GLN A 144 -6.74 -10.02 -24.81
CA GLN A 144 -7.35 -8.84 -25.42
C GLN A 144 -8.87 -8.81 -25.22
N MET A 145 -9.55 -9.92 -25.52
CA MET A 145 -10.99 -10.05 -25.32
C MET A 145 -11.36 -9.97 -23.83
N SER A 146 -10.59 -10.65 -22.96
CA SER A 146 -10.81 -10.64 -21.52
C SER A 146 -10.72 -9.22 -20.94
N SER A 147 -9.78 -8.39 -21.42
CA SER A 147 -9.67 -6.99 -21.00
C SER A 147 -10.87 -6.14 -21.42
N ILE A 148 -11.45 -6.39 -22.60
CA ILE A 148 -12.67 -5.70 -23.04
C ILE A 148 -13.87 -6.13 -22.20
N VAL A 149 -14.02 -7.44 -21.94
CA VAL A 149 -15.10 -7.95 -21.06
C VAL A 149 -14.99 -7.37 -19.66
N LEU A 150 -13.78 -7.33 -19.08
CA LEU A 150 -13.54 -6.69 -17.78
C LEU A 150 -13.91 -5.21 -17.80
N LEU A 151 -13.57 -4.47 -18.87
CA LEU A 151 -13.93 -3.06 -19.01
C LEU A 151 -15.45 -2.88 -19.02
N VAL A 152 -16.18 -3.69 -19.81
CA VAL A 152 -17.64 -3.66 -19.87
C VAL A 152 -18.24 -3.96 -18.49
N ILE A 153 -17.75 -4.98 -17.79
CA ILE A 153 -18.17 -5.30 -16.41
C ILE A 153 -17.95 -4.11 -15.48
N CYS A 154 -16.78 -3.46 -15.55
CA CYS A 154 -16.48 -2.29 -14.71
C CYS A 154 -17.50 -1.16 -14.93
N PHE A 155 -17.84 -0.85 -16.20
CA PHE A 155 -18.83 0.17 -16.51
C PHE A 155 -20.26 -0.22 -16.11
N ILE A 156 -20.64 -1.50 -16.23
CA ILE A 156 -21.94 -1.98 -15.74
C ILE A 156 -22.05 -1.74 -14.23
N ILE A 157 -21.04 -2.16 -13.45
CA ILE A 157 -21.05 -1.97 -11.99
C ILE A 157 -21.02 -0.47 -11.63
N LEU A 158 -20.27 0.36 -12.38
CA LEU A 158 -20.26 1.81 -12.19
C LEU A 158 -21.64 2.43 -12.41
N VAL A 159 -22.36 2.04 -13.47
CA VAL A 159 -23.72 2.54 -13.73
C VAL A 159 -24.68 2.12 -12.61
N LEU A 160 -24.55 0.88 -12.11
CA LEU A 160 -25.35 0.42 -10.96
C LEU A 160 -25.04 1.25 -9.70
N TYR A 161 -23.76 1.55 -9.45
CA TYR A 161 -23.34 2.42 -8.35
C TYR A 161 -23.95 3.82 -8.47
N LEU A 162 -23.83 4.46 -9.63
CA LEU A 162 -24.36 5.81 -9.86
C LEU A 162 -25.88 5.87 -9.65
N LYS A 163 -26.60 4.84 -10.10
CA LYS A 163 -28.05 4.73 -9.87
C LYS A 163 -28.40 4.60 -8.38
N GLN A 164 -27.58 3.88 -7.61
CA GLN A 164 -27.84 3.65 -6.19
C GLN A 164 -27.49 4.86 -5.32
N VAL A 165 -26.38 5.56 -5.62
CA VAL A 165 -25.93 6.71 -4.83
C VAL A 165 -26.73 7.98 -5.15
N GLY A 166 -27.18 8.15 -6.40
CA GLY A 166 -28.04 9.26 -6.81
C GLY A 166 -27.33 10.60 -6.94
N ARG A 167 -26.76 11.14 -5.83
CA ARG A 167 -26.02 12.41 -5.80
C ARG A 167 -24.53 12.18 -5.54
N LEU A 168 -23.68 12.78 -6.36
CA LEU A 168 -22.23 12.60 -6.28
C LEU A 168 -21.59 13.71 -5.41
N PRO A 169 -20.93 13.36 -4.29
CA PRO A 169 -20.31 14.34 -3.40
C PRO A 169 -19.32 15.30 -4.08
N ILE A 170 -18.62 14.86 -5.14
CA ILE A 170 -17.71 15.74 -5.88
C ILE A 170 -18.44 16.86 -6.64
N ILE A 171 -19.65 16.58 -7.15
CA ILE A 171 -20.44 17.57 -7.86
C ILE A 171 -20.93 18.61 -6.85
N ASP A 172 -21.42 18.16 -5.70
CA ASP A 172 -21.86 19.04 -4.61
C ASP A 172 -20.71 19.92 -4.10
N ALA A 173 -19.49 19.38 -4.00
CA ALA A 173 -18.30 20.13 -3.60
C ALA A 173 -17.88 21.21 -4.63
N ILE A 174 -18.08 20.97 -5.93
CA ILE A 174 -17.72 21.92 -7.00
C ILE A 174 -18.78 23.01 -7.17
N ILE A 175 -20.07 22.66 -7.10
CA ILE A 175 -21.18 23.62 -7.22
C ILE A 175 -21.18 24.58 -6.03
N GLY A 176 -20.74 24.12 -4.85
CA GLY A 176 -20.75 24.90 -3.63
C GLY A 176 -22.13 24.96 -2.98
N GLY A 177 -22.22 25.64 -1.83
CA GLY A 177 -23.46 25.78 -1.07
C GLY A 177 -23.72 24.70 -0.01
N GLN A 178 -22.85 23.70 0.12
CA GLN A 178 -22.89 22.73 1.22
C GLN A 178 -21.81 23.01 2.28
N THR A 179 -22.15 22.69 3.53
CA THR A 179 -21.20 22.74 4.65
C THR A 179 -20.20 21.58 4.58
N THR A 180 -19.06 21.72 5.26
CA THR A 180 -18.05 20.64 5.37
C THR A 180 -18.62 19.36 5.98
N LEU A 181 -19.57 19.49 6.91
CA LEU A 181 -20.26 18.38 7.53
C LEU A 181 -21.14 17.63 6.53
N GLU A 182 -21.94 18.36 5.75
CA GLU A 182 -22.81 17.77 4.71
C GLU A 182 -22.01 17.02 3.64
N LEU A 183 -20.90 17.60 3.17
CA LEU A 183 -20.01 16.92 2.21
C LEU A 183 -19.38 15.66 2.81
N THR A 184 -19.06 15.68 4.11
CA THR A 184 -18.50 14.51 4.80
C THR A 184 -19.56 13.41 4.97
N LEU A 185 -20.80 13.77 5.32
CA LEU A 185 -21.94 12.84 5.38
C LEU A 185 -22.27 12.26 4.00
N ALA A 186 -22.28 13.07 2.95
CA ALA A 186 -22.50 12.63 1.58
C ALA A 186 -21.44 11.61 1.15
N ARG A 187 -20.17 11.83 1.53
CA ARG A 187 -19.10 10.85 1.33
C ARG A 187 -19.33 9.54 2.08
N GLU A 188 -19.69 9.59 3.37
CA GLU A 188 -19.95 8.37 4.16
C GLU A 188 -21.14 7.57 3.57
N ASN A 189 -22.18 8.26 3.09
CA ASN A 189 -23.33 7.67 2.40
C ASN A 189 -22.97 7.04 1.04
N ALA A 190 -22.07 7.67 0.29
CA ALA A 190 -21.64 7.18 -1.02
C ALA A 190 -20.73 5.94 -0.97
N LEU A 191 -20.32 5.49 0.23
CA LEU A 191 -19.38 4.38 0.41
C LEU A 191 -19.79 3.43 1.54
N LYS A 192 -19.68 3.89 2.79
CA LYS A 192 -19.72 3.01 3.97
C LYS A 192 -21.14 2.61 4.34
N LEU A 193 -22.07 3.54 4.20
CA LEU A 193 -23.46 3.37 4.61
C LEU A 193 -24.35 2.73 3.52
N ILE A 194 -23.74 2.30 2.40
CA ILE A 194 -24.46 1.53 1.38
C ILE A 194 -24.91 0.19 1.99
N PRO A 195 -26.24 -0.11 1.97
CA PRO A 195 -26.76 -1.30 2.64
C PRO A 195 -26.37 -2.58 1.91
N GLY A 196 -26.17 -3.64 2.69
CA GLY A 196 -25.97 -4.99 2.19
C GLY A 196 -24.59 -5.29 1.63
N ARG A 197 -24.47 -6.44 0.98
CA ARG A 197 -23.18 -6.97 0.47
C ARG A 197 -22.70 -6.26 -0.80
N ILE A 198 -23.55 -5.48 -1.46
CA ILE A 198 -23.21 -4.78 -2.71
C ILE A 198 -22.11 -3.73 -2.50
N ARG A 199 -22.00 -3.15 -1.29
CA ARG A 199 -20.91 -2.23 -0.93
C ARG A 199 -19.51 -2.81 -1.20
N TYR A 200 -19.35 -4.12 -1.00
CA TYR A 200 -18.08 -4.81 -1.24
C TYR A 200 -17.76 -4.91 -2.73
N VAL A 201 -18.79 -5.05 -3.58
CA VAL A 201 -18.64 -5.04 -5.04
C VAL A 201 -18.22 -3.65 -5.51
N TYR A 202 -18.81 -2.60 -4.94
CA TYR A 202 -18.43 -1.21 -5.23
C TYR A 202 -17.02 -0.86 -4.76
N GLY A 203 -16.63 -1.31 -3.56
CA GLY A 203 -15.26 -1.20 -3.07
C GLY A 203 -14.28 -1.93 -3.98
N ALA A 204 -14.54 -3.21 -4.29
CA ALA A 204 -13.70 -4.01 -5.19
C ALA A 204 -13.61 -3.42 -6.59
N LEU A 205 -14.70 -2.83 -7.11
CA LEU A 205 -14.70 -2.11 -8.38
C LEU A 205 -13.67 -0.97 -8.35
N ARG A 206 -13.69 -0.17 -7.28
CA ARG A 206 -12.89 1.05 -7.14
C ARG A 206 -11.42 0.73 -6.89
N ASP A 207 -11.19 -0.18 -5.95
CA ASP A 207 -9.86 -0.40 -5.37
C ASP A 207 -9.08 -1.48 -6.14
N VAL A 208 -9.78 -2.38 -6.87
CA VAL A 208 -9.16 -3.48 -7.61
C VAL A 208 -9.54 -3.50 -9.10
N LEU A 209 -10.81 -3.70 -9.46
CA LEU A 209 -11.19 -4.03 -10.84
C LEU A 209 -10.87 -2.92 -11.85
N PHE A 210 -11.25 -1.67 -11.56
CA PHE A 210 -10.94 -0.54 -12.45
C PHE A 210 -9.43 -0.30 -12.57
N PRO A 211 -8.66 -0.20 -11.47
CA PRO A 211 -7.21 -0.09 -11.55
C PRO A 211 -6.57 -1.25 -12.32
N TYR A 212 -6.94 -2.50 -12.02
CA TYR A 212 -6.42 -3.69 -12.70
C TYR A 212 -6.70 -3.65 -14.21
N THR A 213 -7.94 -3.33 -14.61
CA THR A 213 -8.36 -3.22 -16.01
C THR A 213 -7.65 -2.08 -16.73
N THR A 214 -7.50 -0.94 -16.06
CA THR A 214 -6.79 0.23 -16.61
C THR A 214 -5.32 -0.09 -16.86
N LEU A 215 -4.66 -0.80 -15.93
CA LEU A 215 -3.26 -1.22 -16.09
C LEU A 215 -3.12 -2.29 -17.19
N LEU A 216 -4.05 -3.24 -17.31
CA LEU A 216 -4.06 -4.20 -18.42
C LEU A 216 -4.17 -3.48 -19.78
N LEU A 217 -5.09 -2.53 -19.88
CA LEU A 217 -5.30 -1.75 -21.10
C LEU A 217 -4.11 -0.85 -21.41
N LEU A 218 -3.39 -0.33 -20.40
CA LEU A 218 -2.11 0.36 -20.60
C LEU A 218 -1.09 -0.57 -21.27
N VAL A 219 -0.93 -1.80 -20.76
CA VAL A 219 0.00 -2.78 -21.35
C VAL A 219 -0.38 -3.05 -22.81
N LEU A 220 -1.66 -3.26 -23.10
CA LEU A 220 -2.15 -3.50 -24.46
C LEU A 220 -1.93 -2.29 -25.37
N ALA A 221 -2.26 -1.08 -24.91
CA ALA A 221 -2.09 0.17 -25.66
C ALA A 221 -0.63 0.48 -26.01
N MET A 222 0.30 0.07 -25.15
CA MET A 222 1.74 0.29 -25.37
C MET A 222 2.39 -0.78 -26.27
N ARG A 223 1.78 -1.97 -26.39
CA ARG A 223 2.43 -3.13 -27.02
C ARG A 223 1.74 -3.60 -28.30
N LEU A 224 0.44 -3.40 -28.44
CA LEU A 224 -0.30 -3.72 -29.65
C LEU A 224 -0.32 -2.53 -30.59
N ARG A 225 -0.34 -2.81 -31.91
CA ARG A 225 -0.57 -1.79 -32.94
C ARG A 225 -2.08 -1.56 -33.04
N GLY A 226 -2.51 -0.30 -33.01
CA GLY A 226 -3.92 0.09 -33.13
C GLY A 226 -4.29 1.21 -32.18
N TRP A 227 -4.96 2.24 -32.70
CA TRP A 227 -5.38 3.39 -31.90
C TRP A 227 -6.54 3.05 -30.95
N TRP A 228 -7.37 2.05 -31.27
CA TRP A 228 -8.46 1.54 -30.42
C TRP A 228 -8.00 1.14 -29.01
N TRP A 229 -6.83 0.51 -28.86
CA TRP A 229 -6.31 0.16 -27.54
C TRP A 229 -5.98 1.39 -26.70
N LYS A 230 -5.55 2.48 -27.34
CA LYS A 230 -5.33 3.77 -26.67
C LYS A 230 -6.67 4.37 -26.23
N ILE A 231 -7.72 4.27 -27.06
CA ILE A 231 -9.06 4.71 -26.66
C ILE A 231 -9.54 3.92 -25.44
N PHE A 232 -9.50 2.58 -25.48
CA PHE A 232 -9.95 1.75 -24.36
C PHE A 232 -9.18 2.07 -23.08
N PHE A 233 -7.86 2.28 -23.18
CA PHE A 233 -7.06 2.74 -22.05
C PHE A 233 -7.54 4.10 -21.53
N VAL A 234 -7.73 5.09 -22.39
CA VAL A 234 -8.20 6.44 -22.00
C VAL A 234 -9.59 6.37 -21.37
N VAL A 235 -10.52 5.62 -21.95
CA VAL A 235 -11.87 5.43 -21.42
C VAL A 235 -11.82 4.76 -20.05
N SER A 236 -11.02 3.71 -19.87
CA SER A 236 -10.82 3.05 -18.58
C SER A 236 -10.19 3.97 -17.55
N LEU A 237 -9.19 4.77 -17.96
CA LEU A 237 -8.50 5.71 -17.10
C LEU A 237 -9.45 6.80 -16.60
N LEU A 238 -10.21 7.41 -17.50
CA LEU A 238 -11.22 8.43 -17.17
C LEU A 238 -12.31 7.83 -16.27
N GLY A 239 -12.78 6.62 -16.57
CA GLY A 239 -13.76 5.91 -15.72
C GLY A 239 -13.23 5.64 -14.32
N SER A 240 -11.97 5.21 -14.20
CA SER A 240 -11.31 4.93 -12.92
C SER A 240 -11.11 6.22 -12.09
N ILE A 241 -10.59 7.30 -12.71
CA ILE A 241 -10.43 8.60 -12.05
C ILE A 241 -11.78 9.18 -11.65
N PHE A 242 -12.77 9.12 -12.53
CA PHE A 242 -14.13 9.60 -12.26
C PHE A 242 -14.73 8.86 -11.07
N TYR A 243 -14.68 7.52 -11.06
CA TYR A 243 -15.26 6.75 -9.97
C TYR A 243 -14.54 6.99 -8.64
N ALA A 244 -13.20 6.96 -8.64
CA ALA A 244 -12.40 7.30 -7.47
C ALA A 244 -12.72 8.71 -6.93
N GLY A 245 -12.71 9.72 -7.82
CA GLY A 245 -12.99 11.11 -7.49
C GLY A 245 -14.43 11.35 -7.03
N SER A 246 -15.39 10.61 -7.57
CA SER A 246 -16.81 10.75 -7.22
C SER A 246 -17.10 10.53 -5.74
N THR A 247 -16.22 9.80 -5.05
CA THR A 247 -16.34 9.46 -3.63
C THR A 247 -15.65 10.46 -2.70
N LEU A 248 -15.06 11.55 -3.22
CA LEU A 248 -14.18 12.50 -2.51
C LEU A 248 -12.97 11.87 -1.80
N GLU A 249 -12.74 10.56 -1.96
CA GLU A 249 -11.54 9.91 -1.43
C GLU A 249 -10.32 10.26 -2.28
N LYS A 250 -9.33 10.88 -1.63
CA LYS A 250 -8.12 11.42 -2.28
C LYS A 250 -7.12 10.32 -2.67
N SER A 251 -7.08 9.23 -1.89
CA SER A 251 -6.07 8.18 -2.01
C SER A 251 -6.17 7.31 -3.28
N PRO A 252 -7.36 6.92 -3.81
CA PRO A 252 -7.39 5.97 -4.92
C PRO A 252 -6.86 6.56 -6.24
N VAL A 253 -7.00 7.86 -6.48
CA VAL A 253 -6.41 8.53 -7.67
C VAL A 253 -4.88 8.59 -7.58
N ALA A 254 -4.36 8.94 -6.40
CA ALA A 254 -2.92 8.90 -6.15
C ALA A 254 -2.36 7.48 -6.29
N ALA A 255 -3.09 6.48 -5.79
CA ALA A 255 -2.78 5.05 -5.92
C ALA A 255 -2.67 4.64 -7.39
N LEU A 256 -3.72 4.93 -8.18
CA LEU A 256 -3.75 4.62 -9.61
C LEU A 256 -2.58 5.26 -10.35
N THR A 257 -2.24 6.51 -10.02
CA THR A 257 -1.10 7.23 -10.62
C THR A 257 0.22 6.51 -10.35
N ILE A 258 0.48 6.10 -9.11
CA ILE A 258 1.68 5.35 -8.73
C ILE A 258 1.72 3.99 -9.44
N MET A 259 0.59 3.27 -9.47
CA MET A 259 0.50 1.98 -10.16
C MET A 259 0.75 2.10 -11.67
N LEU A 260 0.18 3.12 -12.33
CA LEU A 260 0.40 3.40 -13.76
C LEU A 260 1.87 3.69 -14.05
N ALA A 261 2.52 4.48 -13.20
CA ALA A 261 3.93 4.80 -13.33
C ALA A 261 4.82 3.56 -13.19
N TYR A 262 4.54 2.69 -12.21
CA TYR A 262 5.25 1.42 -12.05
C TYR A 262 5.02 0.47 -13.23
N ALA A 263 3.77 0.31 -13.68
CA ALA A 263 3.47 -0.48 -14.86
C ALA A 263 4.22 0.05 -16.09
N TRP A 264 4.22 1.36 -16.32
CA TRP A 264 4.96 1.98 -17.42
C TRP A 264 6.46 1.69 -17.38
N LEU A 265 7.08 1.75 -16.19
CA LEU A 265 8.50 1.43 -16.01
C LEU A 265 8.79 -0.05 -16.31
N LEU A 266 7.97 -0.97 -15.78
CA LEU A 266 8.08 -2.42 -16.02
C LEU A 266 7.86 -2.77 -17.49
N ILE A 267 6.89 -2.14 -18.15
CA ILE A 267 6.63 -2.31 -19.59
C ILE A 267 7.86 -1.87 -20.38
N ARG A 268 8.49 -0.74 -20.03
CA ARG A 268 9.67 -0.22 -20.74
C ARG A 268 10.97 -0.95 -20.36
N GLY A 269 10.95 -1.89 -19.41
CA GLY A 269 12.16 -2.53 -18.88
C GLY A 269 13.12 -1.54 -18.21
N ARG A 270 12.59 -0.42 -17.70
CA ARG A 270 13.37 0.67 -17.11
C ARG A 270 13.41 0.53 -15.61
N THR A 271 14.55 0.89 -15.02
CA THR A 271 14.66 1.08 -13.58
C THR A 271 14.10 2.44 -13.16
N LEU A 272 13.64 2.51 -11.91
CA LEU A 272 13.22 3.76 -11.29
C LEU A 272 14.43 4.68 -11.16
N SER A 273 14.33 5.97 -11.53
CA SER A 273 15.35 7.00 -11.25
C SER A 273 14.87 7.93 -10.12
N VAL A 274 15.75 8.66 -9.40
CA VAL A 274 15.31 9.63 -8.36
C VAL A 274 14.42 10.70 -9.01
N SER A 275 14.83 11.28 -10.13
CA SER A 275 14.04 12.30 -10.84
C SER A 275 12.68 11.79 -11.27
N LYS A 276 12.60 10.53 -11.74
CA LYS A 276 11.31 9.90 -12.09
C LYS A 276 10.46 9.67 -10.84
N LEU A 277 11.06 9.22 -9.74
CA LEU A 277 10.35 9.02 -8.47
C LEU A 277 9.76 10.35 -7.98
N LEU A 278 10.54 11.43 -7.98
CA LEU A 278 10.06 12.77 -7.61
C LEU A 278 8.92 13.23 -8.52
N PHE A 279 9.05 13.04 -9.83
CA PHE A 279 7.99 13.37 -10.78
C PHE A 279 6.70 12.58 -10.52
N ILE A 280 6.82 11.27 -10.25
CA ILE A 280 5.67 10.41 -9.91
C ILE A 280 5.00 10.89 -8.62
N ILE A 281 5.78 11.21 -7.59
CA ILE A 281 5.28 11.73 -6.31
C ILE A 281 4.53 13.05 -6.55
N LEU A 282 5.12 13.99 -7.30
CA LEU A 282 4.49 15.28 -7.59
C LEU A 282 3.13 15.11 -8.30
N ILE A 283 3.06 14.25 -9.32
CA ILE A 283 1.78 13.98 -10.01
C ILE A 283 0.79 13.28 -9.08
N ALA A 284 1.23 12.29 -8.31
CA ALA A 284 0.36 11.56 -7.39
C ALA A 284 -0.22 12.47 -6.29
N LEU A 285 0.53 13.49 -5.86
CA LEU A 285 0.08 14.48 -4.87
C LEU A 285 -0.77 15.61 -5.46
N ALA A 286 -0.71 15.86 -6.77
CA ALA A 286 -1.47 16.94 -7.41
C ALA A 286 -2.98 16.82 -7.16
N PHE A 287 -3.54 15.59 -7.23
CA PHE A 287 -4.96 15.37 -7.00
C PHE A 287 -5.37 15.57 -5.52
N PRO A 288 -4.72 14.95 -4.51
CA PRO A 288 -4.98 15.26 -3.10
C PRO A 288 -4.89 16.75 -2.75
N VAL A 289 -3.88 17.46 -3.29
CA VAL A 289 -3.73 18.92 -3.13
C VAL A 289 -4.95 19.64 -3.69
N PHE A 290 -5.33 19.34 -4.93
CA PHE A 290 -6.51 19.93 -5.58
C PHE A 290 -7.79 19.70 -4.76
N VAL A 291 -8.04 18.47 -4.29
CA VAL A 291 -9.24 18.18 -3.49
C VAL A 291 -9.23 18.92 -2.15
N ILE A 292 -8.07 19.11 -1.50
CA ILE A 292 -7.99 19.93 -0.28
C ILE A 292 -8.40 21.36 -0.61
N PHE A 293 -7.80 21.98 -1.63
CA PHE A 293 -8.18 23.34 -2.02
C PHE A 293 -9.66 23.45 -2.38
N ALA A 294 -10.21 22.50 -3.13
CA ALA A 294 -11.61 22.50 -3.52
C ALA A 294 -12.56 22.42 -2.31
N VAL A 295 -12.28 21.55 -1.33
CA VAL A 295 -13.09 21.41 -0.11
C VAL A 295 -13.10 22.71 0.71
N TYR A 296 -11.99 23.44 0.74
CA TYR A 296 -11.88 24.75 1.41
C TYR A 296 -12.20 25.94 0.51
N GLN A 297 -12.83 25.72 -0.66
CA GLN A 297 -13.19 26.76 -1.61
C GLN A 297 -12.01 27.69 -1.97
N PHE A 298 -10.79 27.14 -2.00
CA PHE A 298 -9.54 27.85 -2.27
C PHE A 298 -9.19 28.96 -1.25
N ASN A 299 -9.82 28.99 -0.08
CA ASN A 299 -9.61 29.98 0.99
C ASN A 299 -8.59 29.53 2.06
N ILE A 300 -7.75 28.53 1.77
CA ILE A 300 -6.74 28.00 2.69
C ILE A 300 -5.33 28.34 2.19
N GLU A 301 -4.45 28.71 3.12
CA GLU A 301 -3.05 28.97 2.80
C GLU A 301 -2.34 27.73 2.26
N GLY A 302 -1.55 27.89 1.19
CA GLY A 302 -0.84 26.77 0.56
C GLY A 302 0.11 26.04 1.52
N LEU A 303 0.75 26.75 2.46
CA LEU A 303 1.62 26.14 3.45
C LEU A 303 0.86 25.20 4.40
N LEU A 304 -0.35 25.56 4.80
CA LEU A 304 -1.21 24.70 5.61
C LEU A 304 -1.61 23.43 4.86
N VAL A 305 -1.88 23.53 3.56
CA VAL A 305 -2.17 22.36 2.70
C VAL A 305 -0.97 21.41 2.63
N VAL A 306 0.24 21.96 2.40
CA VAL A 306 1.48 21.19 2.38
C VAL A 306 1.71 20.51 3.74
N ASN A 307 1.57 21.24 4.85
CA ASN A 307 1.72 20.70 6.19
C ASN A 307 0.70 19.59 6.48
N ALA A 308 -0.56 19.75 6.08
CA ALA A 308 -1.58 18.72 6.25
C ALA A 308 -1.25 17.43 5.48
N ILE A 309 -0.69 17.55 4.26
CA ILE A 309 -0.25 16.40 3.47
C ILE A 309 0.98 15.73 4.10
N VAL A 310 1.98 16.51 4.48
CA VAL A 310 3.20 16.00 5.13
C VAL A 310 2.83 15.29 6.43
N ASN A 311 2.01 15.91 7.28
CA ASN A 311 1.53 15.30 8.52
C ASN A 311 0.81 13.97 8.24
N ARG A 312 -0.05 13.93 7.23
CA ARG A 312 -0.82 12.73 6.87
C ARG A 312 0.03 11.59 6.32
N ILE A 313 1.09 11.90 5.57
CA ILE A 313 1.98 10.88 4.97
C ILE A 313 3.01 10.39 5.99
N PHE A 314 3.58 11.29 6.78
CA PHE A 314 4.75 10.99 7.59
C PHE A 314 4.45 10.83 9.07
N TYR A 315 3.44 11.47 9.66
CA TYR A 315 3.21 11.44 11.12
C TYR A 315 2.02 10.57 11.51
N VAL A 316 0.88 10.77 10.83
CA VAL A 316 -0.38 10.08 11.13
C VAL A 316 -0.25 8.54 11.15
N PRO A 317 0.47 7.87 10.23
CA PRO A 317 0.58 6.41 10.27
C PRO A 317 1.15 5.87 11.58
N ALA A 318 2.21 6.50 12.12
CA ALA A 318 2.77 6.14 13.42
C ALA A 318 1.85 6.55 14.58
N GLN A 319 1.18 7.71 14.48
CA GLN A 319 0.24 8.18 15.48
C GLN A 319 -0.92 7.20 15.68
N VAL A 320 -1.53 6.70 14.60
CA VAL A 320 -2.63 5.74 14.72
C VAL A 320 -2.15 4.44 15.36
N ILE A 321 -0.92 3.98 15.11
CA ILE A 321 -0.36 2.81 15.80
C ILE A 321 -0.35 3.05 17.31
N PHE A 322 0.13 4.20 17.78
CA PHE A 322 0.11 4.54 19.20
C PHE A 322 -1.30 4.40 19.81
N TYR A 323 -2.33 4.93 19.16
CA TYR A 323 -3.70 4.85 19.68
C TYR A 323 -4.25 3.42 19.76
N TYR A 324 -3.84 2.51 18.86
CA TYR A 324 -4.17 1.09 18.99
C TYR A 324 -3.52 0.46 20.23
N PHE A 325 -2.26 0.81 20.53
CA PHE A 325 -1.55 0.35 21.71
C PHE A 325 -2.07 0.96 23.01
N ASP A 326 -2.55 2.20 22.96
CA ASP A 326 -3.14 2.87 24.12
C ASP A 326 -4.55 2.37 24.43
N TYR A 327 -5.34 2.06 23.39
CA TYR A 327 -6.70 1.55 23.56
C TYR A 327 -6.72 0.10 24.04
N PHE A 328 -5.91 -0.79 23.45
CA PHE A 328 -5.85 -2.21 23.82
C PHE A 328 -4.65 -2.51 24.73
N PRO A 329 -4.80 -3.19 25.89
CA PRO A 329 -6.03 -3.77 26.42
C PRO A 329 -6.80 -2.86 27.42
N LYS A 330 -6.41 -1.59 27.59
CA LYS A 330 -6.94 -0.71 28.66
C LYS A 330 -8.46 -0.51 28.60
N HIS A 331 -8.99 -0.27 27.40
CA HIS A 331 -10.39 0.07 27.17
C HIS A 331 -11.19 -1.11 26.60
N GLN A 332 -10.51 -2.04 25.92
CA GLN A 332 -11.11 -3.23 25.33
C GLN A 332 -10.09 -4.36 25.40
N SER A 333 -10.54 -5.56 25.79
CA SER A 333 -9.69 -6.75 25.75
C SER A 333 -9.23 -7.04 24.33
N PHE A 334 -8.13 -7.79 24.19
CA PHE A 334 -7.68 -8.26 22.89
C PHE A 334 -8.80 -8.99 22.14
N LEU A 335 -8.84 -8.77 20.83
CA LEU A 335 -9.93 -9.19 19.96
C LEU A 335 -9.81 -10.64 19.48
N LEU A 336 -8.72 -11.34 19.79
CA LEU A 336 -8.51 -12.76 19.49
C LEU A 336 -8.82 -13.15 18.03
N GLY A 337 -8.61 -12.23 17.09
CA GLY A 337 -8.86 -12.45 15.66
C GLY A 337 -10.22 -11.97 15.16
N HIS A 338 -11.01 -11.25 15.96
CA HIS A 338 -12.27 -10.64 15.50
C HIS A 338 -12.07 -9.58 14.40
N THR A 339 -10.86 -9.03 14.23
CA THR A 339 -10.58 -8.15 13.08
C THR A 339 -10.35 -8.94 11.79
N LEU A 340 -10.12 -10.24 11.88
CA LEU A 340 -9.80 -11.09 10.74
C LEU A 340 -11.09 -11.51 10.02
N PRO A 341 -11.34 -11.07 8.76
CA PRO A 341 -12.64 -11.23 8.12
C PRO A 341 -13.14 -12.68 8.00
N TYR A 342 -12.23 -13.65 8.06
CA TYR A 342 -12.55 -15.07 7.98
C TYR A 342 -12.68 -15.75 9.32
N ILE A 343 -11.81 -15.42 10.28
CA ILE A 343 -11.90 -15.99 11.62
C ILE A 343 -13.15 -15.44 12.29
N ASN A 344 -13.43 -14.15 12.11
CA ASN A 344 -14.62 -13.53 12.67
C ASN A 344 -15.90 -14.26 12.26
N LYS A 345 -16.03 -14.75 11.02
CA LYS A 345 -17.20 -15.52 10.56
C LYS A 345 -17.46 -16.80 11.35
N PHE A 346 -16.44 -17.36 12.00
CA PHE A 346 -16.57 -18.56 12.84
C PHE A 346 -16.78 -18.22 14.32
N ILE A 347 -16.53 -16.98 14.74
CA ILE A 347 -16.66 -16.56 16.14
C ILE A 347 -17.94 -15.75 16.36
N THR A 348 -18.20 -14.73 15.53
CA THR A 348 -19.37 -13.85 15.64
C THR A 348 -19.90 -13.37 14.28
N ASP A 349 -21.21 -13.17 14.18
CA ASP A 349 -21.85 -12.63 12.97
C ASP A 349 -21.52 -11.15 12.71
N ILE A 350 -21.11 -10.41 13.74
CA ILE A 350 -20.82 -8.96 13.66
C ILE A 350 -19.33 -8.74 13.93
N PRO A 351 -18.55 -8.25 12.94
CA PRO A 351 -17.15 -7.90 13.14
C PRO A 351 -17.02 -6.67 14.03
N PHE A 352 -16.04 -6.68 14.92
CA PHE A 352 -15.74 -5.52 15.75
C PHE A 352 -15.19 -4.38 14.87
N PRO A 353 -15.80 -3.18 14.86
CA PRO A 353 -15.44 -2.10 13.96
C PRO A 353 -14.20 -1.33 14.44
N VAL A 354 -13.06 -2.02 14.61
CA VAL A 354 -11.86 -1.51 15.30
C VAL A 354 -11.38 -0.15 14.79
N ALA A 355 -11.32 0.05 13.47
CA ALA A 355 -10.86 1.31 12.89
C ALA A 355 -11.81 2.48 13.17
N ASN A 356 -13.11 2.22 13.34
CA ASN A 356 -14.08 3.23 13.75
C ASN A 356 -13.98 3.52 15.25
N THR A 357 -13.89 2.49 16.08
CA THR A 357 -13.70 2.63 17.53
C THR A 357 -12.48 3.47 17.86
N ILE A 358 -11.32 3.17 17.24
CA ILE A 358 -10.09 3.94 17.46
C ILE A 358 -10.22 5.36 16.92
N CYS A 359 -10.92 5.56 15.80
CA CYS A 359 -11.13 6.91 15.27
C CYS A 359 -11.96 7.79 16.23
N LEU A 360 -13.02 7.24 16.83
CA LEU A 360 -13.81 7.94 17.84
C LEU A 360 -13.03 8.18 19.14
N TYR A 361 -12.10 7.26 19.48
CA TYR A 361 -11.17 7.47 20.61
C TYR A 361 -10.18 8.62 20.34
N MET A 362 -9.64 8.70 19.12
CA MET A 362 -8.73 9.77 18.70
C MET A 362 -9.41 11.13 18.59
N HIS A 363 -10.69 11.12 18.19
CA HIS A 363 -11.48 12.32 17.90
C HIS A 363 -12.89 12.17 18.50
N PRO A 364 -13.06 12.46 19.80
CA PRO A 364 -14.35 12.33 20.48
C PRO A 364 -15.48 13.16 19.84
N ASP A 365 -15.12 14.28 19.22
CA ASP A 365 -16.05 15.20 18.53
C ASP A 365 -16.32 14.81 17.06
N ALA A 366 -15.76 13.69 16.58
CA ALA A 366 -16.02 13.22 15.22
C ALA A 366 -17.46 12.72 15.06
N MET A 367 -17.93 12.66 13.80
CA MET A 367 -19.20 12.01 13.48
C MET A 367 -19.18 10.54 13.92
N SER A 368 -20.36 9.98 14.19
CA SER A 368 -20.55 8.58 14.61
C SER A 368 -19.93 7.54 13.65
N SER A 369 -19.66 7.91 12.40
CA SER A 369 -18.88 7.12 11.43
C SER A 369 -17.61 7.85 11.01
N CYS A 370 -16.47 7.37 11.51
CA CYS A 370 -15.13 7.74 11.03
C CYS A 370 -14.20 6.51 11.00
N THR A 371 -13.01 6.61 10.40
CA THR A 371 -12.12 5.44 10.21
C THR A 371 -10.65 5.83 10.30
N SER A 372 -9.93 5.21 11.23
CA SER A 372 -8.49 5.34 11.44
C SER A 372 -7.82 4.00 11.20
N ASN A 373 -7.49 3.71 9.94
CA ASN A 373 -6.74 2.51 9.61
C ASN A 373 -5.29 2.66 10.08
N VAL A 374 -4.73 1.55 10.55
CA VAL A 374 -3.39 1.49 11.13
C VAL A 374 -2.51 0.52 10.36
N ALA A 375 -1.19 0.74 10.40
CA ALA A 375 -0.21 -0.24 9.94
C ALA A 375 -0.46 -1.60 10.60
N TYR A 376 -0.04 -2.67 9.91
CA TYR A 376 -0.26 -4.04 10.39
C TYR A 376 0.11 -4.33 11.86
N PRO A 377 1.12 -3.72 12.52
CA PRO A 377 1.42 -3.99 13.93
C PRO A 377 0.29 -3.56 14.86
N GLY A 378 -0.43 -2.48 14.54
CA GLY A 378 -1.56 -2.02 15.35
C GLY A 378 -2.69 -3.03 15.38
N TYR A 379 -3.03 -3.63 14.22
CA TYR A 379 -4.02 -4.71 14.14
C TYR A 379 -3.55 -5.98 14.86
N LEU A 380 -2.29 -6.39 14.66
CA LEU A 380 -1.72 -7.55 15.37
C LEU A 380 -1.76 -7.37 16.89
N TRP A 381 -1.48 -6.15 17.37
CA TRP A 381 -1.60 -5.81 18.78
C TRP A 381 -3.06 -5.89 19.26
N ALA A 382 -4.00 -5.27 18.54
CA ALA A 382 -5.42 -5.29 18.93
C ALA A 382 -6.00 -6.72 19.01
N ASP A 383 -5.57 -7.63 18.13
CA ASP A 383 -6.06 -9.01 18.17
C ASP A 383 -5.35 -9.89 19.21
N PHE A 384 -4.03 -9.85 19.29
CA PHE A 384 -3.27 -10.87 20.00
C PHE A 384 -2.14 -10.32 20.90
N GLY A 385 -2.02 -8.99 21.04
CA GLY A 385 -0.95 -8.37 21.82
C GLY A 385 0.44 -8.82 21.34
N TRP A 386 1.31 -9.21 22.28
CA TRP A 386 2.68 -9.63 21.99
C TRP A 386 2.80 -10.85 21.09
N SER A 387 1.91 -11.85 21.22
CA SER A 387 1.97 -13.04 20.35
C SER A 387 1.64 -12.68 18.91
N GLY A 388 0.68 -11.76 18.70
CA GLY A 388 0.37 -11.16 17.40
C GLY A 388 1.57 -10.44 16.82
N ILE A 389 2.22 -9.58 17.59
CA ILE A 389 3.41 -8.85 17.15
C ILE A 389 4.52 -9.81 16.74
N VAL A 390 4.81 -10.85 17.52
CA VAL A 390 5.92 -11.77 17.23
C VAL A 390 5.61 -12.65 16.02
N ILE A 391 4.52 -13.40 16.07
CA ILE A 391 4.17 -14.41 15.05
C ILE A 391 3.69 -13.72 13.78
N GLY A 392 2.80 -12.74 13.91
CA GLY A 392 2.20 -12.03 12.78
C GLY A 392 3.23 -11.24 11.96
N SER A 393 4.25 -10.66 12.59
CA SER A 393 5.31 -9.95 11.87
C SER A 393 6.20 -10.90 11.04
N ILE A 394 6.52 -12.08 11.57
CA ILE A 394 7.26 -13.10 10.81
C ILE A 394 6.42 -13.57 9.61
N ILE A 395 5.13 -13.84 9.82
CA ILE A 395 4.19 -14.23 8.74
C ILE A 395 4.07 -13.12 7.68
N CYS A 396 4.03 -11.85 8.11
CA CYS A 396 4.04 -10.71 7.21
C CYS A 396 5.29 -10.76 6.33
N GLY A 397 6.49 -10.86 6.93
CA GLY A 397 7.74 -10.95 6.19
C GLY A 397 7.80 -12.14 5.22
N ILE A 398 7.31 -13.31 5.65
CA ILE A 398 7.22 -14.49 4.80
C ILE A 398 6.34 -14.23 3.59
N SER A 399 5.19 -13.59 3.80
CA SER A 399 4.23 -13.31 2.74
C SER A 399 4.77 -12.30 1.74
N LEU A 400 5.45 -11.25 2.20
CA LEU A 400 6.08 -10.24 1.33
C LEU A 400 7.09 -10.86 0.36
N GLN A 401 8.03 -11.66 0.88
CA GLN A 401 9.03 -12.33 0.04
C GLN A 401 8.41 -13.47 -0.77
N GLY A 402 7.42 -14.18 -0.23
CA GLY A 402 6.69 -15.24 -0.92
C GLY A 402 5.99 -14.72 -2.19
N LEU A 403 5.31 -13.58 -2.10
CA LEU A 403 4.69 -12.90 -3.24
C LEU A 403 5.73 -12.47 -4.29
N GLN A 404 6.88 -11.95 -3.85
CA GLN A 404 7.97 -11.60 -4.75
C GLN A 404 8.49 -12.83 -5.51
N VAL A 405 8.70 -13.95 -4.82
CA VAL A 405 9.16 -15.21 -5.42
C VAL A 405 8.11 -15.75 -6.40
N LEU A 406 6.83 -15.72 -6.01
CA LEU A 406 5.72 -16.15 -6.86
C LEU A 406 5.74 -15.43 -8.21
N ILE A 407 5.86 -14.10 -8.22
CA ILE A 407 5.84 -13.30 -9.46
C ILE A 407 7.03 -13.62 -10.35
N LEU A 408 8.21 -13.82 -9.77
CA LEU A 408 9.42 -14.15 -10.56
C LEU A 408 9.34 -15.54 -11.19
N ARG A 409 8.60 -16.45 -10.57
CA ARG A 409 8.32 -17.78 -11.12
C ARG A 409 7.24 -17.77 -12.19
N LEU A 410 6.35 -16.78 -12.17
CA LEU A 410 5.34 -16.61 -13.21
C LEU A 410 5.96 -16.02 -14.49
N PRO A 411 5.52 -16.49 -15.68
CA PRO A 411 6.01 -15.95 -16.94
C PRO A 411 5.54 -14.51 -17.13
N LYS A 412 6.43 -13.65 -17.63
CA LYS A 412 6.12 -12.24 -17.86
C LYS A 412 5.04 -12.06 -18.92
N SER A 413 3.87 -11.67 -18.45
CA SER A 413 2.64 -11.41 -19.19
C SER A 413 2.00 -10.10 -18.70
N ALA A 414 0.98 -9.59 -19.40
CA ALA A 414 0.30 -8.37 -18.92
C ALA A 414 -0.26 -8.54 -17.50
N PRO A 415 -1.00 -9.62 -17.16
CA PRO A 415 -1.50 -9.84 -15.80
C PRO A 415 -0.41 -9.81 -14.73
N THR A 416 0.75 -10.43 -14.97
CA THR A 416 1.85 -10.42 -13.99
C THR A 416 2.50 -9.05 -13.83
N VAL A 417 2.53 -8.24 -14.89
CA VAL A 417 3.02 -6.85 -14.81
C VAL A 417 2.04 -5.98 -14.01
N VAL A 418 0.74 -6.18 -14.22
CA VAL A 418 -0.31 -5.52 -13.45
C VAL A 418 -0.21 -5.92 -11.98
N LEU A 419 -0.13 -7.21 -11.68
CA LEU A 419 0.01 -7.74 -10.32
C LEU A 419 1.23 -7.13 -9.61
N GLN A 420 2.41 -7.13 -10.23
CA GLN A 420 3.61 -6.53 -9.65
C GLN A 420 3.42 -5.03 -9.35
N SER A 421 2.74 -4.30 -10.24
CA SER A 421 2.53 -2.85 -10.09
C SER A 421 1.55 -2.54 -8.96
N MET A 422 0.47 -3.31 -8.85
CA MET A 422 -0.52 -3.15 -7.77
C MET A 422 0.05 -3.55 -6.41
N LEU A 423 0.74 -4.69 -6.33
CA LEU A 423 1.44 -5.11 -5.11
C LEU A 423 2.48 -4.09 -4.66
N SER A 424 3.22 -3.48 -5.59
CA SER A 424 4.19 -2.42 -5.27
C SER A 424 3.52 -1.25 -4.55
N TYR A 425 2.31 -0.84 -4.96
CA TYR A 425 1.56 0.19 -4.25
C TYR A 425 1.02 -0.32 -2.91
N GLN A 426 0.50 -1.54 -2.86
CA GLN A 426 -0.03 -2.11 -1.62
C GLN A 426 1.03 -2.25 -0.53
N MET A 427 2.30 -2.44 -0.90
CA MET A 427 3.40 -2.41 0.07
C MET A 427 3.54 -1.07 0.78
N ILE A 428 3.25 0.04 0.07
CA ILE A 428 3.21 1.38 0.67
C ILE A 428 1.97 1.48 1.57
N LEU A 429 0.83 0.98 1.09
CA LEU A 429 -0.45 1.02 1.82
C LEU A 429 -0.42 0.21 3.12
N LEU A 430 0.33 -0.89 3.19
CA LEU A 430 0.50 -1.74 4.38
C LEU A 430 1.09 -1.00 5.59
N THR A 431 1.69 0.18 5.37
CA THR A 431 2.09 1.10 6.46
C THR A 431 0.91 1.84 7.10
N SER A 432 -0.31 1.63 6.60
CA SER A 432 -1.54 2.31 7.01
C SER A 432 -2.78 1.40 6.93
N THR A 433 -2.61 0.10 6.71
CA THR A 433 -3.71 -0.88 6.65
C THR A 433 -3.36 -2.19 7.36
N SER A 434 -4.39 -2.98 7.68
CA SER A 434 -4.19 -4.30 8.27
C SER A 434 -3.53 -5.26 7.26
N PHE A 435 -2.81 -6.24 7.79
CA PHE A 435 -2.23 -7.33 6.99
C PHE A 435 -3.32 -8.24 6.37
N THR A 436 -4.50 -8.26 6.97
CA THR A 436 -5.57 -9.18 6.58
C THR A 436 -6.53 -8.57 5.57
N ASP A 437 -6.69 -7.24 5.58
CA ASP A 437 -7.25 -6.49 4.46
C ASP A 437 -6.34 -6.58 3.25
N PHE A 438 -5.01 -6.54 3.47
CA PHE A 438 -4.04 -6.83 2.42
C PHE A 438 -4.29 -8.22 1.81
N LEU A 439 -4.34 -9.30 2.59
CA LEU A 439 -4.64 -10.63 2.07
C LEU A 439 -6.12 -10.91 1.75
N ALA A 440 -7.02 -9.93 1.86
CA ALA A 440 -8.45 -10.18 1.68
C ALA A 440 -8.78 -10.57 0.22
N PRO A 441 -9.77 -11.45 -0.01
CA PRO A 441 -10.22 -11.87 -1.35
C PRO A 441 -10.67 -10.76 -2.27
N LEU A 442 -11.04 -9.62 -1.70
CA LEU A 442 -11.53 -8.47 -2.42
C LEU A 442 -10.49 -7.35 -2.50
N GLY A 443 -9.33 -7.53 -1.86
CA GLY A 443 -8.10 -6.73 -2.00
C GLY A 443 -7.07 -7.48 -2.84
N THR A 444 -5.86 -7.68 -2.30
CA THR A 444 -4.76 -8.39 -2.99
C THR A 444 -5.13 -9.83 -3.36
N GLY A 445 -6.00 -10.48 -2.59
CA GLY A 445 -6.51 -11.80 -2.94
C GLY A 445 -7.23 -11.82 -4.28
N LEU A 446 -8.02 -10.78 -4.60
CA LEU A 446 -8.71 -10.67 -5.89
C LEU A 446 -7.70 -10.49 -7.02
N GLU A 447 -6.68 -9.67 -6.81
CA GLU A 447 -5.63 -9.42 -7.79
C GLU A 447 -4.83 -10.68 -8.12
N ILE A 448 -4.49 -11.46 -7.09
CA ILE A 448 -3.84 -12.76 -7.24
C ILE A 448 -4.76 -13.70 -8.01
N VAL A 449 -6.03 -13.81 -7.63
CA VAL A 449 -7.02 -14.68 -8.31
C VAL A 449 -7.18 -14.28 -9.77
N LEU A 450 -7.40 -13.00 -10.07
CA LEU A 450 -7.50 -12.49 -11.45
C LEU A 450 -6.24 -12.81 -12.24
N THR A 451 -5.07 -12.64 -11.64
CA THR A 451 -3.80 -12.94 -12.30
C THR A 451 -3.64 -14.44 -12.54
N VAL A 452 -3.93 -15.29 -11.56
CA VAL A 452 -3.87 -16.75 -11.69
C VAL A 452 -4.87 -17.26 -12.72
N LEU A 453 -6.05 -16.65 -12.86
CA LEU A 453 -7.03 -17.01 -13.89
C LEU A 453 -6.59 -16.56 -15.29
N LEU A 454 -5.97 -15.38 -15.41
CA LEU A 454 -5.58 -14.81 -16.70
C LEU A 454 -4.21 -15.28 -17.19
N VAL A 455 -3.30 -15.70 -16.30
CA VAL A 455 -1.97 -16.20 -16.67
C VAL A 455 -2.03 -17.45 -17.55
N PRO A 456 -2.83 -18.49 -17.26
CA PRO A 456 -3.00 -19.63 -18.16
C PRO A 456 -3.49 -19.23 -19.55
N LEU A 457 -4.38 -18.23 -19.65
CA LEU A 457 -4.80 -17.65 -20.93
C LEU A 457 -3.63 -16.93 -21.62
N ALA A 458 -2.74 -16.30 -20.84
CA ALA A 458 -1.51 -15.68 -21.32
C ALA A 458 -0.43 -16.68 -21.75
N VAL A 459 -0.48 -17.91 -21.24
CA VAL A 459 0.63 -18.89 -21.26
C VAL A 459 0.30 -20.13 -22.06
N ARG A 460 -0.88 -20.30 -22.68
CA ARG A 460 -1.21 -21.44 -23.58
C ARG A 460 -0.09 -21.69 -24.61
N VAL A 461 0.86 -22.49 -24.17
CA VAL A 461 2.08 -23.01 -24.76
C VAL A 461 2.19 -24.32 -24.01
N LYS A 462 2.18 -25.44 -24.74
CA LYS A 462 2.30 -26.80 -24.22
C LYS A 462 3.31 -26.83 -23.08
N ILE A 463 2.84 -26.95 -21.83
CA ILE A 463 3.71 -27.34 -20.73
C ILE A 463 4.01 -28.80 -21.02
N ASN A 464 5.12 -29.04 -21.71
CA ASN A 464 5.64 -30.38 -21.87
C ASN A 464 6.17 -30.77 -20.49
N LEU A 465 5.36 -31.47 -19.70
CA LEU A 465 5.68 -31.94 -18.34
C LEU A 465 6.99 -32.77 -18.27
N ALA A 466 7.57 -33.12 -19.43
CA ALA A 466 8.86 -33.77 -19.55
C ALA A 466 10.05 -32.91 -19.06
N GLU A 467 10.09 -31.60 -19.31
CA GLU A 467 11.24 -30.75 -18.93
C GLU A 467 11.37 -30.53 -17.42
N PHE A 468 10.29 -30.72 -16.66
CA PHE A 468 10.32 -30.57 -15.20
C PHE A 468 10.89 -31.80 -14.48
N LYS A 469 10.95 -32.96 -15.15
CA LYS A 469 11.57 -34.18 -14.59
C LYS A 469 13.08 -34.22 -14.79
N GLU A 470 13.62 -33.66 -15.87
CA GLU A 470 15.06 -33.71 -16.14
C GLU A 470 15.88 -32.84 -15.18
N LYS A 471 15.39 -31.67 -14.79
CA LYS A 471 16.11 -30.76 -13.88
C LYS A 471 16.12 -31.16 -12.40
N ARG A 472 15.49 -32.28 -12.03
CA ARG A 472 15.52 -32.83 -10.67
C ARG A 472 16.40 -34.07 -10.54
N LEU A 473 16.96 -34.55 -11.65
CA LEU A 473 17.82 -35.74 -11.73
C LEU A 473 19.25 -35.41 -12.20
N SER A 474 19.57 -34.12 -12.35
CA SER A 474 20.92 -33.57 -12.54
C SER A 474 21.20 -32.58 -11.43
#